data_AF-E2ZB72-F1
#
_entry.id   AF-E2ZB72-F1
#
_cell.length_a   1.000
_cell.length_b   1.000
_cell.length_c   1.000
_cell.angle_alpha   90.00
_cell.angle_beta   90.00
_cell.angle_gamma   90.00
#
_symmetry.space_group_name_H-M   'P 1'
#
loop_
_entity.id
_entity.type
_entity.pdbx_description
1 polymer ?
#
loop_
_entity_poly.entity_id
_entity_poly.type
_entity_poly.pdbx_seq_one_letter_code
_entity_poly.pdbx_strand_id
1 'polypeptide(L)'
;MKQQDISFFEKNLTLWVLICMVIGVLIGRFIPIVPNALGKLEFYNVSIPTTILLWIMIYPMMLKIDFKSIKNPKGLFITWFVNWIIKPFTMYLICLHFLGQI
;
A
#
# COMPACT_ATOMS: atom_id res chain seq x y z
N MET A 1 5.89 32.92 2.13
CA MET A 1 5.67 31.46 2.07
C MET A 1 6.55 30.95 0.95
N LYS A 2 7.57 30.14 1.25
CA LYS A 2 8.53 29.67 0.23
C LYS A 2 7.80 28.65 -0.62
N GLN A 3 7.47 28.99 -1.86
CA GLN A 3 6.90 28.07 -2.84
C GLN A 3 7.96 26.98 -3.05
N GLN A 4 7.81 25.83 -2.38
CA GLN A 4 8.64 24.67 -2.66
C GLN A 4 8.17 24.15 -4.02
N ASP A 5 8.97 24.42 -5.05
CA ASP A 5 8.78 23.78 -6.35
C ASP A 5 8.75 22.26 -6.14
N ILE A 6 7.69 21.62 -6.63
CA ILE A 6 7.49 20.18 -6.53
C ILE A 6 8.76 19.50 -7.07
N SER A 7 9.43 18.71 -6.22
CA SER A 7 10.69 18.06 -6.60
C SER A 7 10.49 17.22 -7.87
N PHE A 8 11.51 17.15 -8.73
CA PHE A 8 11.47 16.32 -9.95
C PHE A 8 11.08 14.87 -9.64
N PHE A 9 11.45 14.37 -8.46
CA PHE A 9 11.04 13.06 -7.96
C PHE A 9 9.55 12.95 -7.66
N GLU A 10 8.96 13.93 -6.96
CA GLU A 10 7.53 13.95 -6.65
C GLU A 10 6.68 14.10 -7.91
N LYS A 11 7.15 14.90 -8.87
CA LYS A 11 6.49 15.08 -10.16
C LYS A 11 6.46 13.80 -11.01
N ASN A 12 7.53 13.00 -10.97
CA ASN A 12 7.66 11.77 -11.76
C ASN A 12 7.45 10.50 -10.92
N LEU A 13 6.82 10.61 -9.75
CA LEU A 13 6.69 9.50 -8.79
C LEU A 13 6.02 8.27 -9.40
N THR A 14 4.97 8.46 -10.22
CA THR A 14 4.27 7.35 -10.89
C THR A 14 5.20 6.55 -11.81
N LEU A 15 6.04 7.24 -12.59
CA LEU A 15 6.99 6.61 -13.50
C LEU A 15 8.09 5.88 -12.72
N TRP A 16 8.55 6.49 -11.63
CA TRP A 16 9.54 5.90 -10.73
C TRP A 16 9.01 4.63 -10.05
N VAL A 17 7.79 4.67 -9.52
CA VAL A 17 7.12 3.50 -8.91
C VAL A 17 6.95 2.38 -9.92
N LEU A 18 6.57 2.70 -11.17
CA LEU A 18 6.44 1.71 -12.23
C LEU A 18 7.78 1.03 -12.56
N ILE A 19 8.86 1.81 -12.66
CA ILE A 19 10.22 1.26 -12.84
C ILE A 19 10.60 0.36 -11.67
N CYS A 20 10.36 0.78 -10.43
CA CYS A 20 10.61 -0.04 -9.24
C CYS A 20 9.81 -1.35 -9.24
N MET A 21 8.54 -1.32 -9.66
CA MET A 21 7.71 -2.53 -9.78
C MET A 21 8.29 -3.50 -10.83
N VAL A 22 8.63 -3.01 -12.02
CA VAL A 22 9.20 -3.83 -13.10
C VAL A 22 10.51 -4.47 -12.65
N ILE A 23 11.41 -3.67 -12.06
CA ILE A 23 12.69 -4.17 -11.54
C ILE A 23 12.45 -5.21 -10.43
N GLY A 24 11.54 -4.94 -9.50
CA GLY A 24 11.21 -5.87 -8.42
C GLY A 24 10.70 -7.22 -8.93
N VAL A 25 9.82 -7.21 -9.93
CA VAL A 25 9.32 -8.44 -10.57
C VAL A 25 10.43 -9.18 -11.31
N LEU A 26 11.29 -8.48 -12.05
CA LEU A 26 12.42 -9.10 -12.75
C LEU A 26 13.40 -9.74 -11.75
N ILE A 27 13.76 -9.04 -10.68
CA ILE A 27 14.64 -9.57 -9.63
C ILE A 27 14.00 -10.79 -8.98
N GLY A 28 12.72 -10.73 -8.61
CA GLY A 28 12.00 -11.85 -7.99
C GLY A 28 11.94 -13.09 -8.90
N ARG A 29 11.84 -12.89 -10.22
CA ARG A 29 11.79 -13.98 -11.20
C ARG A 29 13.16 -14.58 -11.54
N PHE A 30 14.19 -13.75 -11.74
CA PHE A 30 15.52 -14.20 -12.16
C PHE A 30 16.43 -14.60 -11.01
N ILE A 31 16.22 -14.02 -9.82
CA ILE A 31 17.03 -14.28 -8.63
C ILE A 31 16.11 -14.71 -7.47
N PRO A 32 15.65 -15.99 -7.46
CA PRO A 32 14.74 -16.49 -6.43
C PRO A 32 15.38 -16.58 -5.04
N ILE A 33 16.68 -16.31 -4.90
CA ILE A 33 17.35 -16.23 -3.59
C ILE A 33 16.74 -15.12 -2.71
N VAL A 34 16.27 -14.02 -3.32
CA VAL A 34 15.72 -12.87 -2.60
C VAL A 34 14.38 -13.22 -1.94
N PRO A 35 13.36 -13.72 -2.67
CA PRO A 35 12.12 -14.17 -2.04
C PRO A 35 12.33 -15.38 -1.12
N ASN A 36 13.26 -16.29 -1.42
CA ASN A 36 13.56 -17.41 -0.51
C ASN A 36 14.22 -16.97 0.80
N ALA A 37 15.10 -15.97 0.76
CA ALA A 37 15.70 -15.41 1.98
C ALA A 37 14.67 -14.65 2.82
N LEU A 38 13.76 -13.91 2.18
CA LEU A 38 12.63 -13.26 2.83
C LEU A 38 11.65 -14.28 3.42
N GLY A 39 11.39 -15.38 2.69
CA GLY A 39 10.58 -16.52 3.13
C GLY A 39 11.16 -17.24 4.36
N LYS A 40 12.49 -17.33 4.47
CA LYS A 40 13.14 -17.85 5.70
C LYS A 40 12.96 -16.92 6.91
N LEU A 41 12.67 -15.65 6.68
CA LEU A 41 12.32 -14.67 7.72
C LEU A 41 10.81 -14.57 7.95
N GLU A 42 10.04 -15.54 7.43
CA GLU A 42 8.62 -15.69 7.76
C GLU A 42 8.47 -16.44 9.08
N PHE A 43 7.80 -15.79 10.02
CA PHE A 43 7.37 -16.41 11.26
C PHE A 43 5.84 -16.52 11.19
N TYR A 44 5.31 -17.75 11.26
CA TYR A 44 3.86 -18.01 11.14
C TYR A 44 3.19 -17.41 9.87
N ASN A 45 3.81 -17.60 8.70
CA ASN A 45 3.32 -17.06 7.41
C ASN A 45 3.32 -15.52 7.33
N VAL A 46 3.97 -14.84 8.26
CA VAL A 46 4.12 -13.38 8.24
C VAL A 46 5.59 -13.03 8.08
N SER A 47 5.93 -12.41 6.95
CA SER A 47 7.25 -11.86 6.68
C SER A 47 7.57 -10.74 7.69
N ILE A 48 8.54 -10.97 8.58
CA ILE A 48 9.01 -9.96 9.55
C ILE A 48 9.51 -8.68 8.83
N PRO A 49 10.33 -8.77 7.76
CA PRO A 49 10.83 -7.58 7.06
C PRO A 49 9.70 -6.72 6.47
N THR A 50 8.73 -7.37 5.82
CA THR A 50 7.57 -6.71 5.22
C THR A 50 6.70 -6.04 6.29
N THR A 51 6.50 -6.69 7.43
CA THR A 51 5.75 -6.12 8.56
C THR A 51 6.40 -4.83 9.09
N ILE A 52 7.72 -4.81 9.25
CA ILE A 52 8.45 -3.62 9.69
C ILE A 52 8.31 -2.49 8.67
N LEU A 53 8.45 -2.80 7.38
CA LEU A 53 8.28 -1.82 6.30
C LEU A 53 6.87 -1.20 6.32
N LEU A 54 5.83 -2.03 6.42
CA LEU A 54 4.44 -1.54 6.51
C LEU A 54 4.24 -0.68 7.76
N TRP A 55 4.80 -1.07 8.90
CA TRP A 55 4.71 -0.29 10.13
C TRP A 55 5.34 1.11 9.99
N ILE A 56 6.53 1.18 9.37
CA ILE A 56 7.21 2.45 9.06
C ILE A 56 6.35 3.34 8.15
N MET A 57 5.58 2.78 7.22
CA MET A 57 4.67 3.56 6.35
C MET A 57 3.40 4.02 7.08
N ILE A 58 2.86 3.21 7.98
CA ILE A 58 1.62 3.52 8.71
C ILE A 58 1.87 4.60 9.76
N TYR A 59 3.00 4.53 10.48
CA TYR A 59 3.35 5.46 11.56
C TYR A 59 3.24 6.95 11.19
N PRO A 60 3.85 7.47 10.10
CA PRO A 60 3.76 8.88 9.73
C PRO A 60 2.36 9.32 9.32
N MET A 61 1.51 8.39 8.84
CA MET A 61 0.11 8.70 8.54
C MET A 61 -0.69 8.86 9.84
N MET A 62 -0.44 8.02 10.85
CA MET A 62 -1.10 8.11 12.16
C MET A 62 -0.78 9.41 12.90
N LEU A 63 0.45 9.92 12.78
CA LEU A 63 0.84 11.19 13.41
C LEU A 63 0.11 12.42 12.83
N LYS A 64 -0.48 12.30 11.63
CA LYS A 64 -1.19 13.39 10.94
C LYS A 64 -2.69 13.45 11.26
N ILE A 65 -3.17 12.64 12.21
CA ILE A 65 -4.59 12.59 12.56
C ILE A 65 -5.01 13.87 13.30
N ASP A 66 -5.98 14.61 12.75
CA ASP A 66 -6.57 15.78 13.39
C ASP A 66 -7.81 15.40 14.21
N PHE A 67 -7.70 15.52 15.54
CA PHE A 67 -8.78 15.21 16.48
C PHE A 67 -9.98 16.16 16.38
N LYS A 68 -9.86 17.32 15.72
CA LYS A 68 -11.00 18.23 15.48
C LYS A 68 -12.03 17.61 14.52
N SER A 69 -11.59 16.73 13.61
CA SER A 69 -12.46 16.04 12.63
C SER A 69 -13.53 15.16 13.31
N ILE A 70 -13.25 14.68 14.53
CA ILE A 70 -14.15 13.82 15.30
C ILE A 70 -15.45 14.54 15.70
N LYS A 71 -15.45 15.88 15.79
CA LYS A 71 -16.65 16.67 16.14
C LYS A 71 -17.73 16.68 15.06
N ASN A 72 -17.39 16.37 13.80
CA ASN A 72 -18.35 16.29 12.68
C ASN A 72 -18.19 14.95 11.95
N PRO A 73 -18.78 13.86 12.48
CA PRO A 73 -18.50 12.50 12.03
C PRO A 73 -19.08 12.15 10.65
N LYS A 74 -19.91 13.01 10.04
CA LYS A 74 -20.57 12.73 8.75
C LYS A 74 -19.55 12.38 7.66
N GLY A 75 -18.49 13.17 7.50
CA GLY A 75 -17.45 12.90 6.51
C GLY A 75 -16.61 11.66 6.83
N LEU A 76 -16.35 11.42 8.13
CA LEU A 76 -15.62 10.25 8.60
C LEU A 76 -16.42 8.96 8.37
N PHE A 77 -17.74 8.99 8.57
CA PHE A 77 -18.62 7.85 8.34
C PHE A 77 -18.67 7.45 6.86
N ILE A 78 -18.83 8.42 5.95
CA ILE A 78 -18.75 8.16 4.50
C ILE A 78 -17.38 7.56 4.15
N THR A 79 -16.29 8.15 4.64
CA THR A 79 -14.93 7.67 4.33
C THR A 79 -14.70 6.24 4.84
N TRP A 80 -15.15 5.94 6.07
CA TRP A 80 -15.08 4.61 6.64
C TRP A 80 -15.92 3.61 5.84
N PHE A 81 -17.17 3.96 5.49
CA PHE A 81 -18.06 3.12 4.69
C PHE A 81 -17.45 2.81 3.32
N VAL A 82 -16.97 3.82 2.59
CA VAL A 82 -16.34 3.63 1.29
C VAL A 82 -15.06 2.78 1.42
N ASN A 83 -14.22 3.04 2.43
CA ASN A 83 -12.95 2.36 2.61
C ASN A 83 -13.11 0.89 3.04
N TRP A 84 -14.11 0.58 3.87
CA TRP A 84 -14.30 -0.75 4.46
C TRP A 84 -15.39 -1.59 3.78
N ILE A 85 -16.29 -0.98 3.03
CA ILE A 85 -17.35 -1.71 2.30
C ILE A 85 -17.06 -1.63 0.81
N ILE A 86 -17.02 -0.45 0.22
CA ILE A 86 -16.90 -0.35 -1.24
C ILE A 86 -15.58 -0.98 -1.74
N LYS A 87 -14.44 -0.70 -1.09
CA LYS A 87 -13.15 -1.28 -1.49
C LYS A 87 -13.10 -2.82 -1.47
N PRO A 88 -13.38 -3.52 -0.35
CA PRO A 88 -13.30 -4.99 -0.35
C PRO A 88 -14.35 -5.65 -1.22
N PHE A 89 -15.57 -5.12 -1.30
CA PHE A 89 -16.59 -5.67 -2.19
C PHE A 89 -16.20 -5.50 -3.66
N THR A 90 -15.65 -4.34 -4.04
CA THR A 90 -15.14 -4.14 -5.41
C THR A 90 -14.00 -5.12 -5.72
N MET A 91 -13.06 -5.30 -4.80
CA MET A 91 -11.97 -6.28 -4.96
C MET A 91 -12.51 -7.71 -5.12
N TYR A 92 -13.49 -8.10 -4.30
CA TYR A 92 -14.11 -9.42 -4.37
C TYR A 92 -14.87 -9.64 -5.68
N LEU A 93 -15.64 -8.65 -6.15
CA LEU A 93 -16.36 -8.74 -7.43
C LEU A 93 -15.40 -8.86 -8.62
N ILE A 94 -14.32 -8.07 -8.64
CA ILE A 94 -13.28 -8.17 -9.67
C ILE A 94 -12.62 -9.56 -9.61
N CYS A 95 -12.26 -10.02 -8.40
CA CYS A 95 -11.70 -11.35 -8.19
C CYS A 95 -12.63 -12.44 -8.74
N LEU A 96 -13.92 -12.43 -8.39
CA LEU A 96 -14.90 -13.38 -8.92
C LEU A 96 -15.02 -13.31 -10.44
N HIS A 97 -15.00 -12.11 -11.04
CA HIS A 97 -15.12 -11.98 -12.49
C HIS A 97 -13.95 -12.60 -13.24
N PHE A 98 -12.71 -12.42 -12.74
CA PHE A 98 -11.50 -12.93 -13.39
C PHE A 98 -11.14 -14.36 -12.99
N LEU A 99 -11.33 -14.73 -11.73
CA LEU A 99 -10.90 -16.03 -11.16
C LEU A 99 -12.07 -17.01 -10.99
N GLY A 100 -13.32 -16.54 -10.91
CA GLY A 100 -14.51 -17.39 -10.72
C GLY A 100 -15.02 -18.07 -12.00
N GLN A 101 -14.27 -18.00 -13.10
CA GLN A 101 -14.55 -18.69 -14.37
C GLN A 101 -13.62 -19.91 -14.59
N ILE A 102 -12.88 -20.33 -13.55
CA ILE A 102 -12.02 -21.53 -13.49
C ILE A 102 -12.55 -22.42 -12.35
#